data_AF-A0A1V5RBL7-F1
#
_entry.id   AF-A0A1V5RBL7-F1
#
_cell.length_a   1.000
_cell.length_b   1.000
_cell.length_c   1.000
_cell.angle_alpha   90.00
_cell.angle_beta   90.00
_cell.angle_gamma   90.00
#
_symmetry.space_group_name_H-M   'P 1'
#
loop_
_entity.id
_entity.type
_entity.pdbx_description
1 polymer ?
#
loop_
_entity_poly.entity_id
_entity_poly.type
_entity_poly.pdbx_seq_one_letter_code
_entity_poly.pdbx_strand_id
1 'polypeptide(L)'
;MKIDRTVIDRIVMSIFESWIPHVYLIGGEPSLLGSNRLNDYIELLSQRSSVTIVTNAQIYLEDLSQKLACIGVPIHGINGVHDFLTGKNGSFMTAKKSIERYVARGFDVRCIPVLTKTNFDQIYDIIGLAKQLGMESVFVDRYEDGGIGSLRSAELKPSLEQFRIALGQMIKGRDDFGIPVGWGTAIPFCLDERLLTENMYADCGAGITFCAVNPHGQVRLCNQSERIYGNILNERMEAIWHKPELAEFRDLAWVEKPCTGCAVLADCMCGCKVDANHSSTFCIDYAVRENGRFCEPNALAQKQNATPAIPNELRHFRANRYARLNTQFKEKYLITRYQTIILDENSVSLMKLILSGETEEKSLIDMFVDSVDASEVRRFVSILEQVEAIDIVKE
;
A
#
# COMPACT_ATOMS: atom_id res chain seq x y z
N MET A 1 -18.29 16.99 -13.79
CA MET A 1 -18.95 15.69 -14.06
C MET A 1 -19.73 15.28 -12.82
N LYS A 2 -21.05 15.10 -12.91
CA LYS A 2 -21.86 14.67 -11.76
C LYS A 2 -21.75 13.15 -11.67
N ILE A 3 -21.06 12.64 -10.65
CA ILE A 3 -20.88 11.19 -10.48
C ILE A 3 -22.22 10.57 -10.12
N ASP A 4 -22.64 9.55 -10.87
CA ASP A 4 -23.83 8.77 -10.54
C ASP A 4 -23.50 7.84 -9.36
N ARG A 5 -24.08 8.12 -8.20
CA ARG A 5 -23.84 7.36 -6.98
C ARG A 5 -24.29 5.91 -7.10
N THR A 6 -25.31 5.62 -7.91
CA THR A 6 -25.79 4.25 -8.12
C THR A 6 -24.75 3.39 -8.85
N VAL A 7 -23.92 4.00 -9.69
CA VAL A 7 -22.79 3.33 -10.35
C VAL A 7 -21.71 2.98 -9.33
N ILE A 8 -21.41 3.88 -8.39
CA ILE A 8 -20.46 3.60 -7.30
C ILE A 8 -20.97 2.45 -6.43
N ASP A 9 -22.25 2.44 -6.05
CA ASP A 9 -22.85 1.37 -5.24
C ASP A 9 -22.66 -0.01 -5.92
N ARG A 10 -22.89 -0.07 -7.24
CA ARG A 10 -22.67 -1.28 -8.04
C ARG A 10 -21.20 -1.67 -8.11
N ILE A 11 -20.29 -0.71 -8.30
CA ILE A 11 -18.84 -0.95 -8.28
C ILE A 11 -18.42 -1.58 -6.95
N VAL A 12 -18.85 -1.02 -5.82
CA VAL A 12 -18.53 -1.52 -4.48
C VAL A 12 -19.05 -2.94 -4.30
N MET A 13 -20.27 -3.23 -4.76
CA MET A 13 -20.83 -4.58 -4.73
C MET A 13 -20.01 -5.56 -5.58
N SER A 14 -19.66 -5.19 -6.82
CA SER A 14 -18.83 -6.03 -7.70
C SER A 14 -17.43 -6.30 -7.11
N ILE A 15 -16.84 -5.32 -6.43
CA ILE A 15 -15.56 -5.51 -5.70
C ILE A 15 -15.74 -6.47 -4.53
N PHE A 16 -16.80 -6.32 -3.73
CA PHE A 16 -17.12 -7.23 -2.64
C PHE A 16 -17.31 -8.68 -3.11
N GLU A 17 -18.01 -8.87 -4.24
CA GLU A 17 -18.22 -10.18 -4.88
C GLU A 17 -16.93 -10.78 -5.46
N SER A 18 -15.91 -9.96 -5.70
CA SER A 18 -14.62 -10.39 -6.27
C SER A 18 -13.63 -10.91 -5.23
N TRP A 19 -13.95 -10.90 -3.92
CA TRP A 19 -13.10 -11.42 -2.85
C TRP A 19 -11.66 -10.84 -2.84
N ILE A 20 -11.54 -9.55 -3.15
CA ILE A 20 -10.25 -8.86 -3.19
C ILE A 20 -9.71 -8.65 -1.76
N PRO A 21 -8.48 -9.05 -1.44
CA PRO A 21 -7.94 -8.94 -0.08
C PRO A 21 -7.82 -7.53 0.49
N HIS A 22 -7.41 -6.56 -0.33
CA HIS A 22 -7.17 -5.18 0.09
C HIS A 22 -7.88 -4.20 -0.83
N VAL A 23 -8.67 -3.28 -0.26
CA VAL A 23 -9.43 -2.28 -1.01
C VAL A 23 -9.10 -0.89 -0.50
N TYR A 24 -8.67 -0.02 -1.41
CA TYR A 24 -8.36 1.37 -1.14
C TYR A 24 -9.43 2.26 -1.78
N LEU A 25 -10.20 2.96 -0.96
CA LEU A 25 -11.19 3.95 -1.39
C LEU A 25 -10.49 5.32 -1.47
N ILE A 26 -10.25 5.77 -2.70
CA ILE A 26 -9.43 6.95 -3.01
C ILE A 26 -10.23 7.98 -3.84
N GLY A 27 -9.53 8.69 -4.72
CA GLY A 27 -9.98 9.35 -5.97
C GLY A 27 -11.49 9.34 -6.31
N GLY A 28 -12.15 10.50 -6.50
CA GLY A 28 -11.69 11.85 -6.18
C GLY A 28 -11.45 12.02 -4.67
N GLU A 29 -12.28 12.80 -3.98
CA GLU A 29 -12.19 12.94 -2.52
C GLU A 29 -13.30 12.11 -1.86
N PRO A 30 -12.99 10.95 -1.21
CA PRO A 30 -13.99 10.08 -0.59
C PRO A 30 -14.88 10.78 0.43
N SER A 31 -14.36 11.76 1.16
CA SER A 31 -15.13 12.47 2.19
C SER A 31 -16.34 13.24 1.63
N LEU A 32 -16.39 13.50 0.32
CA LEU A 32 -17.56 14.09 -0.35
C LEU A 32 -18.78 13.15 -0.39
N LEU A 33 -18.61 11.85 -0.12
CA LEU A 33 -19.71 10.91 0.03
C LEU A 33 -20.43 11.07 1.39
N GLY A 34 -19.77 11.68 2.37
CA GLY A 34 -20.21 11.75 3.76
C GLY A 34 -20.02 10.43 4.52
N SER A 35 -20.04 10.51 5.86
CA SER A 35 -19.80 9.36 6.74
C SER A 35 -20.79 8.23 6.51
N ASN A 36 -22.09 8.53 6.39
CA ASN A 36 -23.13 7.51 6.23
C ASN A 36 -22.85 6.55 5.05
N ARG A 37 -22.66 7.10 3.85
CA ARG A 37 -22.43 6.27 2.66
C ARG A 37 -21.06 5.61 2.69
N LEU A 38 -20.04 6.32 3.13
CA LEU A 38 -18.69 5.75 3.22
C LEU A 38 -18.66 4.58 4.21
N ASN A 39 -19.39 4.68 5.32
CA ASN A 39 -19.55 3.60 6.28
C ASN A 39 -20.28 2.41 5.67
N ASP A 40 -21.35 2.60 4.90
CA ASP A 40 -22.02 1.48 4.20
C ASP A 40 -21.02 0.66 3.39
N TYR A 41 -20.10 1.34 2.68
CA TYR A 41 -19.06 0.68 1.89
C TYR A 41 -18.01 -0.01 2.76
N ILE A 42 -17.53 0.66 3.81
CA ILE A 42 -16.55 0.09 4.75
C ILE A 42 -17.12 -1.16 5.43
N GLU A 43 -18.35 -1.11 5.92
CA GLU A 43 -19.03 -2.21 6.60
C GLU A 43 -19.26 -3.42 5.69
N LEU A 44 -19.59 -3.18 4.42
CA LEU A 44 -19.71 -4.24 3.42
C LEU A 44 -18.35 -4.86 3.09
N LEU A 45 -17.38 -4.04 2.70
CA LEU A 45 -16.08 -4.51 2.20
C LEU A 45 -15.23 -5.18 3.29
N SER A 46 -15.31 -4.69 4.53
CA SER A 46 -14.54 -5.20 5.69
C SER A 46 -14.89 -6.63 6.11
N GLN A 47 -15.97 -7.19 5.57
CA GLN A 47 -16.30 -8.60 5.76
C GLN A 47 -15.35 -9.53 4.99
N ARG A 48 -14.74 -9.05 3.90
CA ARG A 48 -13.86 -9.84 3.02
C ARG A 48 -12.49 -9.22 2.74
N SER A 49 -12.33 -7.93 3.05
CA SER A 49 -11.16 -7.14 2.66
C SER A 49 -10.64 -6.32 3.84
N SER A 50 -9.35 -6.03 3.85
CA SER A 50 -8.81 -4.90 4.62
C SER A 50 -9.09 -3.60 3.83
N VAL A 51 -9.71 -2.61 4.48
CA VAL A 51 -10.22 -1.41 3.81
C VAL A 51 -9.48 -0.16 4.27
N THR A 52 -8.88 0.57 3.34
CA THR A 52 -8.21 1.85 3.58
C THR A 52 -8.95 2.96 2.85
N ILE A 53 -9.01 4.16 3.44
CA ILE A 53 -9.44 5.37 2.72
C ILE A 53 -8.24 6.29 2.51
N VAL A 54 -8.22 7.02 1.39
CA VAL A 54 -7.26 8.10 1.14
C VAL A 54 -8.02 9.40 0.97
N THR A 55 -7.76 10.38 1.85
CA THR A 55 -8.49 11.66 1.90
C THR A 55 -7.51 12.81 2.06
N ASN A 56 -7.81 13.95 1.46
CA ASN A 56 -7.09 15.21 1.68
C ASN A 56 -7.32 15.84 3.07
N ALA A 57 -8.17 15.21 3.89
CA ALA A 57 -8.53 15.61 5.26
C ALA A 57 -9.08 17.04 5.38
N GLN A 58 -9.59 17.62 4.29
CA GLN A 58 -10.22 18.94 4.29
C GLN A 58 -11.64 18.89 4.85
N ILE A 59 -12.30 17.74 4.75
CA ILE A 59 -13.58 17.45 5.39
C ILE A 59 -13.31 16.36 6.42
N TYR A 60 -13.51 16.70 7.68
CA TYR A 60 -13.46 15.72 8.76
C TYR A 60 -14.77 14.94 8.84
N LEU A 61 -14.68 13.61 8.95
CA LEU A 61 -15.81 12.70 9.06
C LEU A 61 -15.95 12.23 10.51
N GLU A 62 -16.91 12.82 11.24
CA GLU A 62 -17.12 12.47 12.66
C GLU A 62 -17.49 11.01 12.81
N ASP A 63 -18.50 10.48 12.14
CA ASP A 63 -18.99 9.14 12.46
C ASP A 63 -18.34 8.02 11.62
N LEU A 64 -17.06 8.14 11.26
CA LEU A 64 -16.39 7.14 10.42
C LEU A 64 -16.26 5.77 11.12
N SER A 65 -16.46 4.68 10.38
CA SER A 65 -16.42 3.31 10.92
C SER A 65 -15.02 2.89 11.38
N GLN A 66 -14.96 2.31 12.58
CA GLN A 66 -13.74 1.76 13.20
C GLN A 66 -13.24 0.45 12.55
N LYS A 67 -13.95 -0.07 11.55
CA LYS A 67 -13.49 -1.22 10.75
C LYS A 67 -12.45 -0.87 9.70
N LEU A 68 -12.17 0.42 9.49
CA LEU A 68 -11.09 0.84 8.62
C LEU A 68 -9.76 0.29 9.10
N ALA A 69 -8.98 -0.20 8.14
CA ALA A 69 -7.61 -0.60 8.34
C ALA A 69 -6.65 0.59 8.33
N CYS A 70 -6.95 1.69 7.66
CA CYS A 70 -6.08 2.88 7.68
C CYS A 70 -6.81 4.09 7.09
N ILE A 71 -6.36 5.28 7.50
CA ILE A 71 -6.68 6.55 6.84
C ILE A 71 -5.36 7.14 6.29
N GLY A 72 -5.20 7.16 4.98
CA GLY A 72 -4.10 7.87 4.31
C GLY A 72 -4.42 9.35 4.16
N VAL A 73 -3.55 10.22 4.70
CA VAL A 73 -3.67 11.67 4.59
C VAL A 73 -2.35 12.27 4.08
N PRO A 74 -2.37 13.08 3.00
CA PRO A 74 -1.17 13.73 2.53
C PRO A 74 -0.83 14.96 3.38
N ILE A 75 0.43 15.06 3.81
CA ILE A 75 1.04 16.33 4.26
C ILE A 75 2.19 16.65 3.31
N HIS A 76 1.91 17.38 2.23
CA HIS A 76 2.93 17.67 1.20
C HIS A 76 4.04 18.66 1.63
N GLY A 77 4.01 19.24 2.81
CA GLY A 77 5.03 20.19 3.24
C GLY A 77 4.66 20.86 4.55
N ILE A 78 5.56 21.70 5.06
CA ILE A 78 5.35 22.42 6.30
C ILE A 78 4.78 23.81 6.00
N ASN A 79 3.72 24.18 6.73
CA ASN A 79 3.07 25.49 6.63
C ASN A 79 2.67 25.83 5.17
N GLY A 80 3.20 26.94 4.64
CA GLY A 80 2.82 27.48 3.33
C GLY A 80 3.15 26.58 2.15
N VAL A 81 4.09 25.63 2.28
CA VAL A 81 4.43 24.71 1.18
C VAL A 81 3.29 23.74 0.89
N HIS A 82 2.63 23.22 1.92
CA HIS A 82 1.46 22.37 1.74
C HIS A 82 0.32 23.15 1.10
N ASP A 83 0.01 24.35 1.59
CA ASP A 83 -1.03 25.22 1.03
C ASP A 83 -0.77 25.59 -0.44
N PHE A 84 0.50 25.83 -0.78
CA PHE A 84 0.92 26.08 -2.15
C PHE A 84 0.67 24.86 -3.05
N LEU A 85 1.08 23.67 -2.62
CA LEU A 85 0.94 22.44 -3.39
C LEU A 85 -0.52 21.99 -3.55
N THR A 86 -1.36 22.23 -2.54
CA THR A 86 -2.81 21.93 -2.62
C THR A 86 -3.62 23.03 -3.31
N GLY A 87 -3.04 24.21 -3.51
CA GLY A 87 -3.71 25.38 -4.07
C GLY A 87 -4.78 25.99 -3.16
N LYS A 88 -4.70 25.76 -1.84
CA LYS A 88 -5.70 26.22 -0.87
C LYS A 88 -5.06 26.74 0.41
N ASN A 89 -5.19 28.05 0.64
CA ASN A 89 -4.77 28.69 1.89
C ASN A 89 -5.46 28.06 3.11
N GLY A 90 -4.70 27.77 4.16
CA GLY A 90 -5.14 27.15 5.40
C GLY A 90 -5.32 25.64 5.35
N SER A 91 -5.10 25.00 4.19
CA SER A 91 -5.31 23.56 4.02
C SER A 91 -4.42 22.69 4.92
N PHE A 92 -3.19 23.13 5.20
CA PHE A 92 -2.27 22.47 6.12
C PHE A 92 -2.84 22.40 7.53
N MET A 93 -3.33 23.54 8.04
CA MET A 93 -3.92 23.61 9.38
C MET A 93 -5.23 22.84 9.47
N THR A 94 -6.03 22.81 8.41
CA THR A 94 -7.24 21.98 8.36
C THR A 94 -6.89 20.49 8.37
N ALA A 95 -5.95 20.04 7.54
CA ALA A 95 -5.52 18.65 7.50
C ALA A 95 -4.94 18.20 8.85
N LYS A 96 -4.07 19.03 9.46
CA LYS A 96 -3.51 18.77 10.79
C LYS A 96 -4.59 18.56 11.86
N LYS A 97 -5.59 19.45 11.93
CA LYS A 97 -6.71 19.32 12.87
C LYS A 97 -7.53 18.05 12.64
N SER A 98 -7.78 17.68 11.38
CA SER A 98 -8.49 16.45 11.05
C SER A 98 -7.68 15.21 11.48
N ILE A 99 -6.37 15.20 11.25
CA ILE A 99 -5.46 14.13 11.67
C ILE A 99 -5.48 13.96 13.19
N GLU A 100 -5.30 15.06 13.95
CA GLU A 100 -5.33 15.04 15.41
C GLU A 100 -6.63 14.41 15.94
N ARG A 101 -7.77 14.72 15.31
CA ARG A 101 -9.07 14.15 15.68
C ARG A 101 -9.21 12.67 15.31
N TYR A 102 -8.73 12.25 14.14
CA TYR A 102 -8.74 10.84 13.77
C TYR A 102 -7.86 10.00 14.71
N VAL A 103 -6.64 10.46 14.98
CA VAL A 103 -5.71 9.80 15.91
C VAL A 103 -6.30 9.74 17.32
N ALA A 104 -6.88 10.84 17.83
CA ALA A 104 -7.52 10.86 19.15
C ALA A 104 -8.69 9.87 19.29
N ARG A 105 -9.28 9.44 18.17
CA ARG A 105 -10.36 8.45 18.10
C ARG A 105 -9.87 7.02 17.86
N GLY A 106 -8.55 6.80 17.90
CA GLY A 106 -7.95 5.49 17.73
C GLY A 106 -7.88 5.00 16.28
N PHE A 107 -8.02 5.89 15.29
CA PHE A 107 -7.70 5.54 13.91
C PHE A 107 -6.20 5.55 13.72
N ASP A 108 -5.69 4.55 13.01
CA ASP A 108 -4.35 4.61 12.48
C ASP A 108 -4.34 5.45 11.21
N VAL A 109 -3.56 6.52 11.26
CA VAL A 109 -3.44 7.50 10.18
C VAL A 109 -2.03 7.43 9.61
N ARG A 110 -1.93 7.30 8.29
CA ARG A 110 -0.66 7.27 7.55
C ARG A 110 -0.43 8.58 6.83
N CYS A 111 0.77 9.13 6.94
CA CYS A 111 1.17 10.29 6.16
C CYS A 111 1.62 9.85 4.77
N ILE A 112 1.03 10.43 3.72
CA ILE A 112 1.35 10.10 2.32
C ILE A 112 1.76 11.36 1.53
N PRO A 113 2.91 11.98 1.85
CA PRO A 113 3.39 13.13 1.10
C PRO A 113 3.75 12.74 -0.34
N VAL A 114 3.68 13.72 -1.25
CA VAL A 114 4.18 13.56 -2.62
C VAL A 114 5.46 14.38 -2.71
N LEU A 115 6.58 13.74 -2.93
CA LEU A 115 7.89 14.35 -3.15
C LEU A 115 7.88 15.07 -4.51
N THR A 116 8.19 16.35 -4.46
CA THR A 116 8.26 17.28 -5.59
C THR A 116 9.55 18.09 -5.51
N LYS A 117 9.84 18.83 -6.58
CA LYS A 117 10.89 19.86 -6.62
C LYS A 117 10.75 20.92 -5.52
N THR A 118 9.55 21.14 -4.99
CA THR A 118 9.25 22.21 -4.03
C THR A 118 9.47 21.82 -2.57
N ASN A 119 9.33 20.54 -2.23
CA ASN A 119 9.33 20.07 -0.83
C ASN A 119 10.43 19.03 -0.53
N PHE A 120 11.33 18.75 -1.47
CA PHE A 120 12.35 17.70 -1.34
C PHE A 120 13.26 17.88 -0.12
N ASP A 121 13.40 19.11 0.36
CA ASP A 121 14.21 19.50 1.50
C ASP A 121 13.44 19.51 2.83
N GLN A 122 12.14 19.17 2.83
CA GLN A 122 11.27 19.17 4.02
C GLN A 122 10.83 17.78 4.48
N ILE A 123 11.27 16.70 3.82
CA ILE A 123 10.82 15.34 4.13
C ILE A 123 11.14 14.94 5.58
N TYR A 124 12.30 15.32 6.10
CA TYR A 124 12.66 15.07 7.51
C TYR A 124 11.65 15.72 8.47
N ASP A 125 11.30 16.98 8.23
CA ASP A 125 10.35 17.73 9.07
C ASP A 125 8.93 17.18 8.95
N ILE A 126 8.53 16.73 7.77
CA ILE A 126 7.24 16.06 7.54
C ILE A 126 7.15 14.77 8.36
N ILE A 127 8.23 13.98 8.41
CA ILE A 127 8.29 12.75 9.21
C ILE A 127 8.22 13.09 10.71
N GLY A 128 8.96 14.09 11.16
CA GLY A 128 8.91 14.56 12.55
C GLY A 128 7.51 15.04 12.95
N LEU A 129 6.84 15.79 12.08
CA LEU A 129 5.46 16.22 12.28
C LEU A 129 4.49 15.03 12.33
N ALA A 130 4.62 14.06 11.43
CA ALA A 130 3.77 12.87 11.42
C ALA A 130 3.88 12.11 12.75
N LYS A 131 5.11 11.92 13.24
CA LYS A 131 5.36 11.33 14.57
C LYS A 131 4.72 12.16 15.68
N GLN A 132 4.89 13.47 15.66
CA GLN A 132 4.30 14.38 16.66
C GLN A 132 2.76 14.28 16.70
N LEU A 133 2.12 14.10 15.55
CA LEU A 133 0.67 13.98 15.44
C LEU A 133 0.13 12.60 15.80
N GLY A 134 1.00 11.64 16.14
CA GLY A 134 0.62 10.27 16.45
C GLY A 134 0.21 9.45 15.22
N MET A 135 0.68 9.84 14.03
CA MET A 135 0.50 9.04 12.82
C MET A 135 1.32 7.75 12.91
N GLU A 136 0.82 6.66 12.32
CA GLU A 136 1.44 5.34 12.42
C GLU A 136 2.67 5.18 11.52
N SER A 137 2.71 5.87 10.38
CA SER A 137 3.74 5.68 9.35
C SER A 137 3.78 6.82 8.33
N VAL A 138 4.88 6.90 7.57
CA VAL A 138 5.07 7.85 6.46
C VAL A 138 5.47 7.12 5.19
N PHE A 139 4.65 7.19 4.15
CA PHE A 139 4.96 6.60 2.85
C PHE A 139 5.01 7.69 1.79
N VAL A 140 6.22 8.00 1.32
CA VAL A 140 6.46 9.09 0.37
C VAL A 140 6.18 8.59 -1.04
N ASP A 141 5.26 9.24 -1.75
CA ASP A 141 5.08 9.04 -3.18
C ASP A 141 6.03 9.98 -3.94
N ARG A 142 6.68 9.53 -5.01
CA ARG A 142 7.43 10.42 -5.89
C ARG A 142 6.50 11.01 -6.94
N TYR A 143 6.65 12.30 -7.25
CA TYR A 143 5.93 12.90 -8.35
C TYR A 143 6.32 12.22 -9.68
N GLU A 144 5.29 11.84 -10.43
CA GLU A 144 5.37 11.22 -11.75
C GLU A 144 4.52 12.03 -12.74
N ASP A 145 4.83 11.92 -14.03
CA ASP A 145 4.20 12.69 -15.10
C ASP A 145 2.85 12.08 -15.51
N GLY A 146 1.92 11.92 -14.57
CA GLY A 146 0.61 11.28 -14.78
C GLY A 146 -0.50 12.26 -15.15
N GLY A 147 -1.32 11.91 -16.16
CA GLY A 147 -2.53 12.64 -16.54
C GLY A 147 -2.30 14.15 -16.70
N ILE A 148 -3.14 14.99 -16.07
CA ILE A 148 -2.98 16.46 -16.08
C ILE A 148 -1.68 16.95 -15.41
N GLY A 149 -1.06 16.12 -14.57
CA GLY A 149 0.21 16.43 -13.92
C GLY A 149 1.36 16.55 -14.92
N SER A 150 1.33 15.80 -16.01
CA SER A 150 2.34 15.86 -17.09
C SER A 150 2.58 17.27 -17.66
N LEU A 151 1.59 18.17 -17.54
CA LEU A 151 1.71 19.57 -17.96
C LEU A 151 2.58 20.43 -17.02
N ARG A 152 2.92 19.92 -15.83
CA ARG A 152 3.66 20.62 -14.78
C ARG A 152 4.98 19.94 -14.40
N SER A 153 5.47 19.02 -15.23
CA SER A 153 6.72 18.28 -14.98
C SER A 153 7.89 19.20 -14.64
N ALA A 154 8.10 20.28 -15.41
CA ALA A 154 9.20 21.22 -15.19
C ALA A 154 9.16 21.93 -13.81
N GLU A 155 7.95 22.06 -13.25
CA GLU A 155 7.71 22.74 -11.97
C GLU A 155 7.78 21.79 -10.78
N LEU A 156 7.29 20.55 -10.93
CA LEU A 156 7.03 19.64 -9.82
C LEU A 156 7.93 18.40 -9.78
N LYS A 157 8.44 17.93 -10.92
CA LYS A 157 9.25 16.72 -11.00
C LYS A 157 10.61 16.94 -10.30
N PRO A 158 10.95 16.13 -9.27
CA PRO A 158 12.23 16.29 -8.58
C PRO A 158 13.39 15.84 -9.48
N SER A 159 14.54 16.50 -9.37
CA SER A 159 15.78 16.00 -9.97
C SER A 159 16.30 14.76 -9.24
N LEU A 160 17.22 14.01 -9.87
CA LEU A 160 17.88 12.88 -9.20
C LEU A 160 18.62 13.32 -7.92
N GLU A 161 19.22 14.51 -7.92
CA GLU A 161 19.88 15.07 -6.73
C GLU A 161 18.87 15.36 -5.61
N GLN A 162 17.74 16.00 -5.94
CA GLN A 162 16.67 16.27 -4.98
C GLN A 162 16.08 14.99 -4.41
N PHE A 163 15.90 13.96 -5.25
CA PHE A 163 15.51 12.63 -4.81
C PHE A 163 16.51 12.03 -3.81
N ARG A 164 17.82 12.11 -4.08
CA ARG A 164 18.86 11.60 -3.17
C ARG A 164 18.92 12.34 -1.83
N ILE A 165 18.65 13.65 -1.84
CA ILE A 165 18.51 14.46 -0.62
C ILE A 165 17.30 13.97 0.18
N ALA A 166 16.14 13.85 -0.47
CA ALA A 166 14.91 13.36 0.16
C ALA A 166 15.08 11.95 0.74
N LEU A 167 15.74 11.02 0.02
CA LEU A 167 16.06 9.68 0.52
C LEU A 167 16.91 9.74 1.79
N GLY A 168 17.91 10.62 1.84
CA GLY A 168 18.71 10.83 3.05
C GLY A 168 17.87 11.35 4.23
N GLN A 169 16.94 12.25 3.96
CA GLN A 169 16.00 12.75 4.97
C GLN A 169 15.02 11.67 5.44
N MET A 170 14.57 10.77 4.56
CA MET A 170 13.70 9.65 4.91
C MET A 170 14.40 8.65 5.84
N ILE A 171 15.63 8.25 5.52
CA ILE A 171 16.44 7.35 6.34
C ILE A 171 16.68 7.98 7.71
N LYS A 172 17.16 9.23 7.73
CA LYS A 172 17.40 9.96 8.97
C LYS A 172 16.13 10.11 9.82
N GLY A 173 15.00 10.46 9.19
CA GLY A 173 13.72 10.61 9.89
C GLY A 173 13.19 9.29 10.47
N ARG A 174 13.32 8.17 9.74
CA ARG A 174 13.01 6.83 10.25
C ARG A 174 13.78 6.55 11.54
N ASP A 175 15.09 6.77 11.50
CA ASP A 175 16.00 6.41 12.59
C ASP A 175 15.84 7.33 13.81
N ASP A 176 15.73 8.64 13.59
CA ASP A 176 15.63 9.63 14.67
C ASP A 176 14.26 9.59 15.37
N PHE A 177 13.17 9.31 14.64
CA PHE A 177 11.80 9.37 15.18
C PHE A 177 11.17 8.00 15.49
N GLY A 178 11.81 6.90 15.07
CA GLY A 178 11.32 5.54 15.31
C GLY A 178 9.90 5.32 14.77
N ILE A 179 9.63 5.83 13.56
CA ILE A 179 8.38 5.66 12.84
C ILE A 179 8.66 4.91 11.52
N PRO A 180 7.80 3.98 11.08
CA PRO A 180 7.93 3.36 9.77
C PRO A 180 7.92 4.42 8.65
N VAL A 181 8.95 4.38 7.81
CA VAL A 181 9.10 5.25 6.64
C VAL A 181 9.39 4.39 5.42
N GLY A 182 8.74 4.67 4.29
CA GLY A 182 8.96 3.98 3.03
C GLY A 182 8.49 4.78 1.83
N TRP A 183 8.54 4.16 0.64
CA TRP A 183 7.99 4.73 -0.59
C TRP A 183 6.61 4.16 -0.88
N GLY A 184 5.66 5.01 -1.28
CA GLY A 184 4.34 4.59 -1.77
C GLY A 184 4.31 4.36 -3.30
N THR A 185 5.30 4.89 -4.01
CA THR A 185 5.52 4.68 -5.45
C THR A 185 6.70 3.74 -5.69
N ALA A 186 6.64 2.96 -6.78
CA ALA A 186 7.77 2.14 -7.20
C ALA A 186 9.00 3.00 -7.53
N ILE A 187 10.16 2.65 -6.99
CA ILE A 187 11.42 3.38 -7.17
C ILE A 187 12.48 2.45 -7.78
N PRO A 188 13.19 2.86 -8.85
CA PRO A 188 14.28 2.04 -9.40
C PRO A 188 15.42 1.88 -8.41
N PHE A 189 15.84 0.63 -8.16
CA PHE A 189 16.86 0.33 -7.14
C PHE A 189 18.25 0.87 -7.50
N CYS A 190 18.48 1.13 -8.79
CA CYS A 190 19.75 1.63 -9.31
C CYS A 190 19.97 3.15 -9.12
N LEU A 191 18.97 3.89 -8.61
CA LEU A 191 19.08 5.35 -8.42
C LEU A 191 20.03 5.73 -7.29
N ASP A 192 20.08 4.91 -6.24
CA ASP A 192 20.91 5.12 -5.05
C ASP A 192 21.09 3.81 -4.29
N GLU A 193 22.33 3.47 -3.91
CA GLU A 193 22.64 2.23 -3.18
C GLU A 193 21.89 2.11 -1.85
N ARG A 194 21.57 3.24 -1.22
CA ARG A 194 20.85 3.28 0.05
C ARG A 194 19.45 2.69 -0.05
N LEU A 195 18.84 2.68 -1.24
CA LEU A 195 17.56 2.00 -1.44
C LEU A 195 17.65 0.53 -1.01
N LEU A 196 18.74 -0.15 -1.35
CA LEU A 196 18.97 -1.56 -1.01
C LEU A 196 19.58 -1.73 0.38
N THR A 197 20.63 -0.97 0.72
CA THR A 197 21.34 -1.15 1.99
C THR A 197 20.48 -0.78 3.20
N GLU A 198 19.59 0.21 3.05
CA GLU A 198 18.69 0.69 4.10
C GLU A 198 17.27 0.10 4.01
N ASN A 199 17.01 -0.81 3.06
CA ASN A 199 15.67 -1.35 2.81
C ASN A 199 14.62 -0.25 2.55
N MET A 200 15.01 0.77 1.78
CA MET A 200 14.20 1.93 1.39
C MET A 200 13.76 1.83 -0.06
N TYR A 201 13.24 0.68 -0.47
CA TYR A 201 12.77 0.45 -1.84
C TYR A 201 11.29 0.08 -1.86
N ALA A 202 10.65 0.28 -3.02
CA ALA A 202 9.30 -0.18 -3.29
C ALA A 202 9.23 -0.67 -4.74
N ASP A 203 8.56 -1.80 -4.95
CA ASP A 203 8.33 -2.42 -6.23
C ASP A 203 6.98 -1.99 -6.83
N CYS A 204 6.64 -2.53 -8.01
CA CYS A 204 5.43 -2.18 -8.72
C CYS A 204 4.55 -3.42 -8.93
N GLY A 205 3.47 -3.52 -8.15
CA GLY A 205 2.47 -4.57 -8.32
C GLY A 205 1.46 -4.35 -9.46
N ALA A 206 1.56 -3.26 -10.23
CA ALA A 206 0.58 -2.90 -11.25
C ALA A 206 0.34 -4.05 -12.23
N GLY A 207 -0.92 -4.42 -12.43
CA GLY A 207 -1.28 -5.53 -13.31
C GLY A 207 -0.90 -6.93 -12.81
N ILE A 208 -0.22 -7.07 -11.66
CA ILE A 208 0.25 -8.37 -11.12
C ILE A 208 -0.44 -8.66 -9.78
N THR A 209 -0.37 -7.72 -8.83
CA THR A 209 -1.00 -7.78 -7.51
C THR A 209 -1.90 -6.57 -7.22
N PHE A 210 -1.89 -5.57 -8.11
CA PHE A 210 -2.61 -4.30 -7.94
C PHE A 210 -3.30 -3.87 -9.25
N CYS A 211 -4.50 -3.30 -9.12
CA CYS A 211 -5.22 -2.62 -10.19
C CYS A 211 -6.04 -1.46 -9.65
N ALA A 212 -6.55 -0.63 -10.55
CA ALA A 212 -7.46 0.46 -10.21
C ALA A 212 -8.77 0.35 -11.00
N VAL A 213 -9.87 0.66 -10.32
CA VAL A 213 -11.20 0.80 -10.94
C VAL A 213 -11.59 2.27 -10.87
N ASN A 214 -11.96 2.85 -12.00
CA ASN A 214 -12.43 4.25 -12.03
C ASN A 214 -13.94 4.34 -11.75
N PRO A 215 -14.50 5.56 -11.59
CA PRO A 215 -15.94 5.75 -11.32
C PRO A 215 -16.90 5.24 -12.39
N HIS A 216 -16.40 4.79 -13.54
CA HIS A 216 -17.19 4.17 -14.61
C HIS A 216 -17.10 2.63 -14.61
N GLY A 217 -16.43 2.05 -13.61
CA GLY A 217 -16.23 0.61 -13.47
C GLY A 217 -15.09 0.05 -14.32
N GLN A 218 -14.33 0.90 -15.03
CA GLN A 218 -13.26 0.45 -15.92
C GLN A 218 -12.03 0.03 -15.12
N VAL A 219 -11.52 -1.16 -15.42
CA VAL A 219 -10.32 -1.75 -14.80
C VAL A 219 -9.07 -1.32 -15.55
N ARG A 220 -8.08 -0.85 -14.80
CA ARG A 220 -6.79 -0.32 -15.29
C ARG A 220 -5.66 -0.94 -14.44
N LEU A 221 -4.46 -1.10 -14.99
CA LEU A 221 -3.34 -1.71 -14.24
C LEU A 221 -2.92 -0.88 -13.02
N CYS A 222 -3.16 0.43 -13.08
CA CYS A 222 -2.79 1.40 -12.07
C CYS A 222 -3.78 2.59 -12.12
N ASN A 223 -3.89 3.37 -11.06
CA ASN A 223 -4.74 4.56 -11.00
C ASN A 223 -4.36 5.64 -12.02
N GLN A 224 -3.11 5.63 -12.50
CA GLN A 224 -2.59 6.53 -13.52
C GLN A 224 -2.59 5.94 -14.94
N SER A 225 -2.84 4.64 -15.09
CA SER A 225 -2.91 4.01 -16.42
C SER A 225 -4.13 4.53 -17.17
N GLU A 226 -3.97 4.88 -18.44
CA GLU A 226 -5.09 5.20 -19.34
C GLU A 226 -5.67 3.95 -20.01
N ARG A 227 -4.89 2.87 -20.03
CA ARG A 227 -5.31 1.61 -20.65
C ARG A 227 -6.37 0.89 -19.82
N ILE A 228 -7.43 0.46 -20.50
CA ILE A 228 -8.60 -0.22 -19.94
C ILE A 228 -8.61 -1.68 -20.38
N TYR A 229 -8.79 -2.60 -19.43
CA TYR A 229 -8.78 -4.05 -19.68
C TYR A 229 -10.17 -4.70 -19.52
N GLY A 230 -11.15 -3.94 -19.03
CA GLY A 230 -12.52 -4.41 -18.86
C GLY A 230 -13.36 -3.46 -18.04
N ASN A 231 -14.59 -3.85 -17.75
CA ASN A 231 -15.50 -3.11 -16.88
C ASN A 231 -16.16 -4.05 -15.87
N ILE A 232 -15.92 -3.83 -14.58
CA ILE A 232 -16.40 -4.70 -13.50
C ILE A 232 -17.93 -4.72 -13.37
N LEU A 233 -18.61 -3.72 -13.94
CA LEU A 233 -20.07 -3.64 -13.93
C LEU A 233 -20.72 -4.63 -14.91
N ASN A 234 -19.95 -5.14 -15.86
CA ASN A 234 -20.39 -5.99 -16.95
C ASN A 234 -19.68 -7.35 -16.97
N GLU A 235 -18.56 -7.48 -16.27
CA GLU A 235 -17.69 -8.65 -16.30
C GLU A 235 -17.08 -8.90 -14.90
N ARG A 236 -16.91 -10.17 -14.52
CA ARG A 236 -16.27 -10.54 -13.26
C ARG A 236 -14.80 -10.08 -13.27
N MET A 237 -14.31 -9.54 -12.14
CA MET A 237 -12.91 -9.11 -12.01
C MET A 237 -11.93 -10.22 -12.38
N GLU A 238 -12.20 -11.45 -11.95
CA GLU A 238 -11.39 -12.63 -12.28
C GLU A 238 -11.23 -12.86 -13.78
N ALA A 239 -12.31 -12.68 -14.56
CA ALA A 239 -12.26 -12.83 -16.02
C ALA A 239 -11.42 -11.72 -16.66
N ILE A 240 -11.59 -10.48 -16.21
CA ILE A 240 -10.76 -9.35 -16.63
C ILE A 240 -9.29 -9.60 -16.32
N TRP A 241 -8.98 -10.15 -15.15
CA TRP A 241 -7.60 -10.34 -14.67
C TRP A 241 -6.81 -11.40 -15.45
N HIS A 242 -7.51 -12.36 -16.06
CA HIS A 242 -6.92 -13.47 -16.83
C HIS A 242 -6.92 -13.23 -18.35
N LYS A 243 -7.33 -12.03 -18.79
CA LYS A 243 -7.31 -11.67 -20.21
C LYS A 243 -5.89 -11.70 -20.79
N PRO A 244 -5.70 -12.26 -22.00
CA PRO A 244 -4.39 -12.30 -22.65
C PRO A 244 -3.83 -10.90 -22.95
N GLU A 245 -4.69 -9.89 -23.08
CA GLU A 245 -4.29 -8.50 -23.30
C GLU A 245 -3.41 -7.96 -22.18
N LEU A 246 -3.48 -8.47 -20.93
CA LEU A 246 -2.56 -8.05 -19.87
C LEU A 246 -1.11 -8.51 -20.10
N ALA A 247 -0.88 -9.48 -20.99
CA ALA A 247 0.45 -10.00 -21.30
C ALA A 247 1.39 -8.91 -21.82
N GLU A 248 0.87 -7.94 -22.58
CA GLU A 248 1.65 -6.82 -23.14
C GLU A 248 2.37 -5.96 -22.09
N PHE A 249 1.90 -6.01 -20.84
CA PHE A 249 2.57 -5.39 -19.71
C PHE A 249 3.37 -6.42 -18.91
N ARG A 250 2.76 -7.59 -18.64
CA ARG A 250 3.30 -8.62 -17.75
C ARG A 250 4.50 -9.38 -18.32
N ASP A 251 4.63 -9.49 -19.63
CA ASP A 251 5.72 -10.21 -20.30
C ASP A 251 7.06 -9.44 -20.31
N LEU A 252 7.02 -8.16 -19.95
CA LEU A 252 8.17 -7.24 -19.93
C LEU A 252 8.87 -7.08 -21.29
N ALA A 253 8.21 -7.41 -22.41
CA ALA A 253 8.77 -7.25 -23.75
C ALA A 253 9.00 -5.77 -24.13
N TRP A 254 8.32 -4.85 -23.46
CA TRP A 254 8.49 -3.40 -23.59
C TRP A 254 9.70 -2.84 -22.82
N VAL A 255 10.36 -3.64 -21.98
CA VAL A 255 11.47 -3.16 -21.14
C VAL A 255 12.73 -2.93 -21.98
N GLU A 256 13.26 -1.71 -21.89
CA GLU A 256 14.46 -1.27 -22.61
C GLU A 256 15.72 -1.27 -21.72
N LYS A 257 16.88 -1.11 -22.36
CA LYS A 257 18.16 -0.91 -21.66
C LYS A 257 18.10 0.42 -20.85
N PRO A 258 18.75 0.48 -19.68
CA PRO A 258 19.66 -0.52 -19.10
C PRO A 258 18.96 -1.63 -18.31
N CYS A 259 17.63 -1.63 -18.21
CA CYS A 259 16.91 -2.60 -17.40
C CYS A 259 16.83 -3.98 -18.03
N THR A 260 16.80 -4.09 -19.37
CA THR A 260 16.85 -5.38 -20.06
C THR A 260 18.12 -6.14 -19.67
N GLY A 261 17.97 -7.31 -19.05
CA GLY A 261 19.09 -8.14 -18.58
C GLY A 261 19.65 -7.76 -17.20
N CYS A 262 19.05 -6.78 -16.51
CA CYS A 262 19.41 -6.45 -15.13
C CYS A 262 19.04 -7.59 -14.17
N ALA A 263 19.96 -7.95 -13.27
CA ALA A 263 19.82 -9.07 -12.35
C ALA A 263 18.62 -8.96 -11.38
N VAL A 264 18.19 -7.73 -11.06
CA VAL A 264 17.07 -7.45 -10.15
C VAL A 264 15.80 -6.99 -10.89
N LEU A 265 15.70 -7.20 -12.20
CA LEU A 265 14.53 -6.76 -12.98
C LEU A 265 13.21 -7.31 -12.44
N ALA A 266 13.18 -8.57 -12.00
CA ALA A 266 11.97 -9.21 -11.47
C ALA A 266 11.45 -8.55 -10.18
N ASP A 267 12.33 -8.00 -9.36
CA ASP A 267 11.96 -7.32 -8.11
C ASP A 267 11.74 -5.81 -8.33
N CYS A 268 12.65 -5.17 -9.07
CA CYS A 268 12.61 -3.72 -9.30
C CYS A 268 11.51 -3.32 -10.27
N MET A 269 11.22 -4.17 -11.25
CA MET A 269 10.26 -3.95 -12.32
C MET A 269 10.49 -2.62 -13.07
N CYS A 270 11.73 -2.11 -13.13
CA CYS A 270 12.08 -0.83 -13.75
C CYS A 270 11.51 0.44 -13.09
N GLY A 271 11.07 0.41 -11.83
CA GLY A 271 10.52 1.61 -11.14
C GLY A 271 9.10 1.97 -11.56
N CYS A 272 8.73 3.25 -11.57
CA CYS A 272 7.39 3.68 -11.96
C CYS A 272 7.27 3.84 -13.49
N LYS A 273 6.11 3.48 -14.06
CA LYS A 273 5.87 3.47 -15.53
C LYS A 273 5.00 4.66 -15.96
N VAL A 274 4.64 5.52 -15.02
CA VAL A 274 3.73 6.64 -15.24
C VAL A 274 4.51 7.79 -15.85
N ASP A 275 4.36 7.95 -17.16
CA ASP A 275 4.86 9.12 -17.88
C ASP A 275 3.98 9.36 -19.12
N ALA A 276 3.03 10.28 -18.99
CA ALA A 276 2.12 10.67 -20.08
C ALA A 276 2.80 11.56 -21.14
N ASN A 277 4.03 12.05 -20.88
CA ASN A 277 4.83 12.74 -21.88
C ASN A 277 5.64 11.76 -22.75
N HIS A 278 5.68 10.47 -22.39
CA HIS A 278 6.35 9.44 -23.16
C HIS A 278 5.47 8.94 -24.32
N SER A 279 6.07 8.67 -25.48
CA SER A 279 5.35 8.26 -26.69
C SER A 279 4.87 6.81 -26.67
N SER A 280 5.55 5.95 -25.90
CA SER A 280 5.20 4.53 -25.75
C SER A 280 4.20 4.31 -24.62
N THR A 281 3.34 3.32 -24.76
CA THR A 281 2.31 2.96 -23.76
C THR A 281 2.91 2.58 -22.40
N PHE A 282 4.07 1.91 -22.40
CA PHE A 282 4.85 1.62 -21.21
C PHE A 282 6.29 2.08 -21.45
N CYS A 283 6.94 2.50 -20.39
CA CYS A 283 8.33 2.89 -20.40
C CYS A 283 8.95 2.53 -19.05
N ILE A 284 10.28 2.46 -18.99
CA ILE A 284 11.00 2.31 -17.71
C ILE A 284 10.76 3.56 -16.83
N ASP A 285 11.46 3.74 -15.73
CA ASP A 285 11.33 4.97 -14.94
C ASP A 285 12.01 6.17 -15.60
N TYR A 286 11.42 7.37 -15.47
CA TYR A 286 12.02 8.58 -16.05
C TYR A 286 13.42 8.85 -15.51
N ALA A 287 13.67 8.56 -14.22
CA ALA A 287 14.96 8.85 -13.62
C ALA A 287 16.04 7.91 -14.16
N VAL A 288 15.65 6.73 -14.65
CA VAL A 288 16.55 5.80 -15.34
C VAL A 288 16.78 6.24 -16.80
N ARG A 289 15.77 6.78 -17.50
CA ARG A 289 15.96 7.29 -18.87
C ARG A 289 16.79 8.56 -18.92
N GLU A 290 16.53 9.49 -18.00
CA GLU A 290 17.05 10.85 -18.04
C GLU A 290 18.45 10.98 -17.43
N ASN A 291 18.93 9.94 -16.74
CA ASN A 291 20.25 9.94 -16.09
C ASN A 291 21.15 8.83 -16.68
N GLY A 292 22.47 8.98 -16.52
CA GLY A 292 23.45 8.01 -17.02
C GLY A 292 24.38 7.44 -15.95
N ARG A 293 24.10 7.70 -14.66
CA ARG A 293 24.95 7.29 -13.53
C ARG A 293 24.12 6.55 -12.50
N PHE A 294 24.27 5.24 -12.47
CA PHE A 294 23.51 4.31 -11.64
C PHE A 294 24.45 3.45 -10.81
N CYS A 295 23.99 3.01 -9.64
CA CYS A 295 24.64 1.90 -8.96
C CYS A 295 24.26 0.58 -9.66
N GLU A 296 25.11 -0.44 -9.53
CA GLU A 296 24.84 -1.77 -10.07
C GLU A 296 24.22 -2.66 -8.97
N PRO A 297 22.90 -2.90 -9.00
CA PRO A 297 22.27 -3.80 -8.05
C PRO A 297 22.62 -5.26 -8.41
N ASN A 298 23.41 -5.92 -7.57
CA ASN A 298 23.91 -7.27 -7.84
C ASN A 298 22.84 -8.36 -7.66
N ALA A 299 22.06 -8.27 -6.58
CA ALA A 299 20.87 -9.08 -6.31
C ALA A 299 20.21 -8.56 -5.03
N LEU A 300 18.88 -8.57 -4.95
CA LEU A 300 18.24 -8.67 -3.66
C LEU A 300 18.44 -10.12 -3.19
N ALA A 301 19.39 -10.35 -2.29
CA ALA A 301 19.32 -11.54 -1.46
C ALA A 301 17.94 -11.49 -0.82
N GLN A 302 17.06 -12.43 -1.15
CA GLN A 302 15.70 -12.48 -0.61
C GLN A 302 15.80 -12.29 0.92
N LYS A 303 15.56 -11.08 1.40
CA LYS A 303 15.26 -10.80 2.81
C LYS A 303 13.82 -11.22 3.11
N GLN A 304 13.33 -12.22 2.39
CA GLN A 304 12.09 -12.91 2.70
C GLN A 304 12.47 -14.04 3.65
N ASN A 305 12.01 -13.88 4.89
CA ASN A 305 12.03 -14.88 5.95
C ASN A 305 13.39 -15.09 6.62
N ALA A 306 13.90 -14.07 7.31
CA ALA A 306 14.51 -14.40 8.59
C ALA A 306 13.43 -15.18 9.36
N THR A 307 13.63 -16.48 9.56
CA THR A 307 12.69 -17.31 10.32
C THR A 307 12.43 -16.58 11.63
N PRO A 308 11.18 -16.19 11.93
CA PRO A 308 10.93 -15.39 13.11
C PRO A 308 11.41 -16.17 14.33
N ALA A 309 12.02 -15.46 15.26
CA ALA A 309 12.47 -16.07 16.50
C ALA A 309 11.26 -16.75 17.16
N ILE A 310 11.43 -18.01 17.55
CA ILE A 310 10.42 -18.74 18.31
C ILE A 310 10.73 -18.47 19.78
N PRO A 311 9.84 -17.79 20.54
CA PRO A 311 10.06 -17.55 21.96
C PRO A 311 10.23 -18.87 22.72
N ASN A 312 10.91 -18.84 23.86
CA ASN A 312 11.01 -20.04 24.71
C ASN A 312 9.66 -20.39 25.34
N GLU A 313 8.93 -19.37 25.79
CA GLU A 313 7.63 -19.49 26.43
C GLU A 313 6.51 -19.71 25.41
N LEU A 314 5.45 -20.40 25.84
CA LEU A 314 4.23 -20.53 25.05
C LEU A 314 3.40 -19.26 25.21
N ARG A 315 2.77 -18.83 24.11
CA ARG A 315 2.07 -17.55 24.04
C ARG A 315 0.57 -17.70 24.27
N HIS A 316 0.01 -16.66 24.86
CA HIS A 316 -1.41 -16.33 24.79
C HIS A 316 -1.60 -15.20 23.78
N PHE A 317 -2.62 -15.31 22.95
CA PHE A 317 -2.88 -14.36 21.88
C PHE A 317 -4.37 -14.25 21.58
N ARG A 318 -4.73 -13.27 20.76
CA ARG A 318 -6.05 -13.18 20.14
C ARG A 318 -5.90 -12.92 18.65
N ALA A 319 -6.87 -13.33 17.85
CA ALA A 319 -6.93 -12.94 16.44
C ALA A 319 -6.95 -11.41 16.32
N ASN A 320 -6.12 -10.86 15.45
CA ASN A 320 -6.16 -9.43 15.14
C ASN A 320 -7.47 -9.11 14.42
N ARG A 321 -8.06 -7.94 14.71
CA ARG A 321 -9.37 -7.56 14.16
C ARG A 321 -9.43 -7.49 12.64
N TYR A 322 -8.30 -7.38 11.95
CA TYR A 322 -8.20 -7.36 10.48
C TYR A 322 -7.91 -8.73 9.88
N ALA A 323 -7.55 -9.73 10.68
CA ALA A 323 -7.20 -11.06 10.18
C ALA A 323 -8.41 -11.78 9.60
N ARG A 324 -8.31 -12.24 8.35
CA ARG A 324 -9.37 -12.99 7.66
C ARG A 324 -8.79 -14.12 6.82
N LEU A 325 -9.55 -15.21 6.69
CA LEU A 325 -9.24 -16.25 5.72
C LEU A 325 -10.09 -16.07 4.46
N ASN A 326 -9.44 -16.09 3.31
CA ASN A 326 -10.08 -16.21 2.01
C ASN A 326 -9.71 -17.56 1.40
N THR A 327 -10.71 -18.43 1.29
CA THR A 327 -10.57 -19.79 0.75
C THR A 327 -11.33 -19.98 -0.57
N GLN A 328 -11.84 -18.87 -1.14
CA GLN A 328 -12.65 -18.85 -2.35
C GLN A 328 -11.86 -19.25 -3.61
N PHE A 329 -10.55 -18.97 -3.60
CA PHE A 329 -9.64 -19.28 -4.70
C PHE A 329 -8.90 -20.60 -4.47
N LYS A 330 -8.13 -21.03 -5.48
CA LYS A 330 -7.29 -22.22 -5.40
C LYS A 330 -6.28 -22.05 -4.25
N GLU A 331 -5.52 -20.97 -4.29
CA GLU A 331 -4.67 -20.51 -3.21
C GLU A 331 -5.52 -20.08 -2.01
N LYS A 332 -5.03 -20.35 -0.80
CA LYS A 332 -5.69 -19.96 0.45
C LYS A 332 -4.96 -18.78 1.03
N TYR A 333 -5.69 -17.69 1.27
CA TYR A 333 -5.09 -16.43 1.66
C TYR A 333 -5.43 -16.10 3.11
N LEU A 334 -4.42 -15.78 3.90
CA LEU A 334 -4.55 -15.03 5.13
C LEU A 334 -4.39 -13.55 4.81
N ILE A 335 -5.47 -12.81 5.01
CA ILE A 335 -5.52 -11.36 4.85
C ILE A 335 -5.23 -10.76 6.22
N THR A 336 -4.22 -9.90 6.31
CA THR A 336 -3.91 -9.09 7.49
C THR A 336 -4.23 -7.63 7.21
N ARG A 337 -3.86 -6.74 8.12
CA ARG A 337 -4.08 -5.31 7.96
C ARG A 337 -3.50 -4.76 6.65
N TYR A 338 -2.24 -5.08 6.37
CA TYR A 338 -1.49 -4.52 5.23
C TYR A 338 -0.90 -5.57 4.28
N GLN A 339 -1.05 -6.85 4.58
CA GLN A 339 -0.42 -7.93 3.81
C GLN A 339 -1.40 -9.07 3.54
N THR A 340 -1.07 -9.87 2.53
CA THR A 340 -1.73 -11.13 2.25
C THR A 340 -0.67 -12.23 2.17
N ILE A 341 -0.94 -13.37 2.79
CA ILE A 341 -0.02 -14.51 2.86
C ILE A 341 -0.74 -15.74 2.30
N ILE A 342 -0.03 -16.54 1.51
CA ILE A 342 -0.55 -17.83 1.05
C ILE A 342 -0.31 -18.88 2.13
N LEU A 343 -1.36 -19.62 2.47
CA LEU A 343 -1.34 -20.69 3.45
C LEU A 343 -1.48 -22.07 2.78
N ASP A 344 -0.82 -23.07 3.37
CA ASP A 344 -1.13 -24.48 3.13
C ASP A 344 -2.36 -24.95 3.94
N GLU A 345 -2.82 -26.17 3.71
CA GLU A 345 -4.04 -26.71 4.33
C GLU A 345 -3.93 -26.85 5.86
N ASN A 346 -2.74 -27.19 6.38
CA ASN A 346 -2.50 -27.29 7.81
C ASN A 346 -2.59 -25.90 8.47
N SER A 347 -1.94 -24.90 7.87
CA SER A 347 -1.97 -23.50 8.32
C SER A 347 -3.38 -22.92 8.27
N VAL A 348 -4.18 -23.27 7.24
CA VAL A 348 -5.60 -22.88 7.17
C VAL A 348 -6.39 -23.48 8.34
N SER A 349 -6.15 -24.74 8.67
CA SER A 349 -6.85 -25.43 9.76
C SER A 349 -6.52 -24.81 11.12
N LEU A 350 -5.25 -24.53 11.38
CA LEU A 350 -4.79 -23.78 12.56
C LEU A 350 -5.44 -22.39 12.63
N MET A 351 -5.40 -21.64 11.53
CA MET A 351 -5.96 -20.28 11.51
C MET A 351 -7.49 -20.27 11.71
N LYS A 352 -8.22 -21.29 11.24
CA LYS A 352 -9.67 -21.42 11.50
C LYS A 352 -9.97 -21.52 12.99
N LEU A 353 -9.15 -22.26 13.75
CA LEU A 353 -9.32 -22.39 15.20
C LEU A 353 -9.06 -21.06 15.90
N ILE A 354 -7.98 -20.38 15.55
CA ILE A 354 -7.64 -19.04 16.07
C ILE A 354 -8.79 -18.06 15.81
N LEU A 355 -9.31 -18.02 14.58
CA LEU A 355 -10.44 -17.14 14.23
C LEU A 355 -11.75 -17.54 14.92
N SER A 356 -11.90 -18.81 15.33
CA SER A 356 -13.06 -19.29 16.09
C SER A 356 -12.96 -19.02 17.60
N GLY A 357 -11.83 -18.51 18.08
CA GLY A 357 -11.63 -18.11 19.46
C GLY A 357 -10.56 -18.88 20.23
N GLU A 358 -9.75 -19.71 19.58
CA GLU A 358 -8.59 -20.33 20.24
C GLU A 358 -7.51 -19.26 20.52
N THR A 359 -6.98 -19.26 21.75
CA THR A 359 -6.11 -18.19 22.27
C THR A 359 -4.79 -18.70 22.83
N GLU A 360 -4.60 -20.02 22.96
CA GLU A 360 -3.42 -20.60 23.58
C GLU A 360 -2.56 -21.37 22.56
N GLU A 361 -1.29 -21.03 22.45
CA GLU A 361 -0.32 -21.77 21.62
C GLU A 361 -0.23 -23.25 22.04
N LYS A 362 -0.36 -23.52 23.33
CA LYS A 362 -0.38 -24.89 23.87
C LYS A 362 -1.57 -25.70 23.35
N SER A 363 -2.77 -25.13 23.37
CA SER A 363 -3.99 -25.78 22.88
C SER A 363 -3.83 -26.17 21.41
N LEU A 364 -3.28 -25.28 20.58
CA LEU A 364 -3.00 -25.57 19.17
C LEU A 364 -2.02 -26.74 19.00
N ILE A 365 -0.96 -26.80 19.80
CA ILE A 365 0.00 -27.92 19.76
C ILE A 365 -0.71 -29.24 20.12
N ASP A 366 -1.46 -29.25 21.21
CA ASP A 366 -2.15 -30.45 21.70
C ASP A 366 -3.21 -30.95 20.70
N MET A 367 -3.91 -30.04 20.01
CA MET A 367 -4.89 -30.39 18.97
C MET A 367 -4.30 -30.98 17.70
N PHE A 368 -3.04 -30.66 17.36
CA PHE A 368 -2.39 -31.09 16.11
C PHE A 368 -1.26 -32.09 16.32
N VAL A 369 -1.06 -32.59 17.53
CA VAL A 369 0.06 -33.48 17.91
C VAL A 369 0.26 -34.68 16.98
N ASP A 370 -0.82 -35.22 16.40
CA ASP A 370 -0.78 -36.38 15.50
C ASP A 370 -0.52 -36.01 14.02
N SER A 371 -0.55 -34.73 13.66
CA SER A 371 -0.51 -34.26 12.25
C SER A 371 0.53 -33.20 11.93
N VAL A 372 0.96 -32.40 12.91
CA VAL A 372 1.94 -31.31 12.74
C VAL A 372 2.90 -31.31 13.93
N ASP A 373 4.21 -31.17 13.66
CA ASP A 373 5.20 -31.09 14.74
C ASP A 373 4.97 -29.81 15.56
N ALA A 374 5.15 -29.91 16.89
CA ALA A 374 4.98 -28.77 17.79
C ALA A 374 5.82 -27.56 17.34
N SER A 375 7.05 -27.77 16.88
CA SER A 375 7.92 -26.69 16.40
C SER A 375 7.37 -25.96 15.18
N GLU A 376 6.63 -26.64 14.30
CA GLU A 376 5.98 -26.04 13.13
C GLU A 376 4.78 -25.19 13.54
N VAL A 377 3.97 -25.66 14.49
CA VAL A 377 2.87 -24.85 15.07
C VAL A 377 3.42 -23.58 15.69
N ARG A 378 4.48 -23.69 16.50
CA ARG A 378 5.11 -22.53 17.16
C ARG A 378 5.71 -21.55 16.14
N ARG A 379 6.34 -22.08 15.08
CA ARG A 379 6.84 -21.26 13.97
C ARG A 379 5.70 -20.52 13.28
N PHE A 380 4.57 -21.19 13.02
CA PHE A 380 3.41 -20.57 12.42
C PHE A 380 2.86 -19.44 13.29
N VAL A 381 2.72 -19.63 14.60
CA VAL A 381 2.31 -18.57 15.53
C VAL A 381 3.28 -17.38 15.51
N SER A 382 4.59 -17.61 15.40
CA SER A 382 5.58 -16.52 15.23
C SER A 382 5.43 -15.77 13.90
N ILE A 383 5.06 -16.46 12.81
CA ILE A 383 4.74 -15.81 11.54
C ILE A 383 3.48 -14.96 11.69
N LEU A 384 2.42 -15.49 12.33
CA LEU A 384 1.18 -14.76 12.57
C LEU A 384 1.39 -13.48 13.39
N GLU A 385 2.27 -13.54 14.40
CA GLU A 385 2.67 -12.37 15.19
C GLU A 385 3.43 -11.34 14.32
N GLN A 386 4.42 -11.78 13.55
CA GLN A 386 5.22 -10.91 12.69
C GLN A 386 4.40 -10.17 11.63
N VAL A 387 3.36 -10.81 11.11
CA VAL A 387 2.48 -10.26 10.07
C VAL A 387 1.20 -9.63 10.61
N GLU A 388 1.13 -9.47 11.94
CA GLU A 388 0.03 -8.83 12.67
C GLU A 388 -1.33 -9.50 12.41
N ALA A 389 -1.34 -10.81 12.22
CA ALA A 389 -2.55 -11.62 12.15
C ALA A 389 -3.10 -11.97 13.54
N ILE A 390 -2.26 -11.92 14.58
CA ILE A 390 -2.61 -12.08 15.99
C ILE A 390 -1.98 -10.96 16.83
N ASP A 391 -2.62 -10.62 17.95
CA ASP A 391 -2.04 -9.77 18.98
C ASP A 391 -1.64 -10.65 20.18
N ILE A 392 -0.37 -10.57 20.62
CA ILE A 392 0.07 -11.23 21.84
C ILE A 392 -0.56 -10.53 23.05
N VAL A 393 -1.20 -11.31 23.92
CA VAL A 393 -1.77 -10.82 25.18
C VAL A 393 -0.75 -11.11 26.27
N LYS A 394 -0.15 -10.05 26.82
CA LYS A 394 0.69 -10.18 28.01
C LYS A 394 -0.24 -10.21 29.23
N GLU A 395 -0.11 -11.25 30.04
CA GLU A 395 -0.77 -11.36 31.35
C GLU A 395 -0.28 -10.29 32.33
#